data_AF-A0A3D5TE49-F1
#
_entry.id   AF-A0A3D5TE49-F1
#
_cell.length_a   1.000
_cell.length_b   1.000
_cell.length_c   1.000
_cell.angle_alpha   90.00
_cell.angle_beta   90.00
_cell.angle_gamma   90.00
#
_symmetry.space_group_name_H-M   'P 1'
#
loop_
_entity.id
_entity.type
_entity.pdbx_description
1 polymer ?
#
loop_
_entity_poly.entity_id
_entity_poly.type
_entity_poly.pdbx_seq_one_letter_code
_entity_poly.pdbx_strand_id
1 'polypeptide(L)'
;MKYFCVYRASLADPLTYLRFFTHVLGHADYSHYMSNMLLLLLVGPPLEEKYGWKKMVWFMAATALVTGLVQFIFFPNSALLGASGIVFMMIVLSSFTESRGGGIPITLILVVIFYLGGEIIDGIRNTDSVSQLTHVVGGVLGMIFGFLYRGGRRR
;
A
#
# COMPACT_ATOMS: atom_id res chain seq x y z
N MET A 1 -10.23 14.80 12.43
CA MET A 1 -9.69 14.18 11.21
C MET A 1 -10.10 15.00 9.97
N LYS A 2 -9.33 16.03 9.56
CA LYS A 2 -9.75 16.94 8.47
C LYS A 2 -8.81 16.96 7.26
N TYR A 3 -7.52 16.67 7.45
CA TYR A 3 -6.48 16.82 6.42
C TYR A 3 -5.81 15.50 6.00
N PHE A 4 -5.81 14.49 6.87
CA PHE A 4 -5.09 13.24 6.67
C PHE A 4 -6.05 12.05 6.61
N CYS A 5 -7.15 12.22 5.89
CA CYS A 5 -8.17 11.19 5.74
C CYS A 5 -8.94 11.41 4.43
N VAL A 6 -9.22 10.34 3.69
CA VAL A 6 -10.07 10.35 2.50
C VAL A 6 -11.49 9.97 2.91
N TYR A 7 -12.44 10.84 2.61
CA TYR A 7 -13.87 10.60 2.72
C TYR A 7 -14.56 11.29 1.54
N ARG A 8 -15.84 10.98 1.29
CA ARG A 8 -16.58 11.59 0.18
C ARG A 8 -16.69 13.11 0.39
N ALA A 9 -16.12 13.86 -0.54
CA ALA A 9 -16.06 15.32 -0.52
C ALA A 9 -16.26 15.86 -1.93
N SER A 10 -16.54 17.17 -2.06
CA SER A 10 -16.70 17.81 -3.36
C SER A 10 -15.40 17.75 -4.17
N LEU A 11 -15.50 17.40 -5.45
CA LEU A 11 -14.38 17.51 -6.39
C LEU A 11 -14.01 18.98 -6.68
N ALA A 12 -14.89 19.92 -6.37
CA ALA A 12 -14.56 21.34 -6.45
C ALA A 12 -13.69 21.83 -5.27
N ASP A 13 -13.55 21.04 -4.20
CA ASP A 13 -12.67 21.35 -3.06
C ASP A 13 -11.23 20.90 -3.37
N PRO A 14 -10.25 21.82 -3.47
CA PRO A 14 -8.85 21.47 -3.70
C PRO A 14 -8.29 20.51 -2.63
N LEU A 15 -8.81 20.55 -1.40
CA LEU A 15 -8.38 19.67 -0.33
C LEU A 15 -8.72 18.20 -0.60
N THR A 16 -9.71 17.91 -1.44
CA THR A 16 -10.06 16.53 -1.84
C THR A 16 -8.88 15.86 -2.53
N TYR A 17 -8.20 16.57 -3.43
CA TYR A 17 -7.04 16.06 -4.14
C TYR A 17 -5.83 15.88 -3.22
N LEU A 18 -5.63 16.82 -2.29
CA LEU A 18 -4.56 16.70 -1.29
C LEU A 18 -4.76 15.45 -0.42
N ARG A 19 -5.99 15.19 0.03
CA ARG A 19 -6.35 14.03 0.86
C ARG A 19 -6.03 12.70 0.19
N PHE A 20 -6.13 12.59 -1.14
CA PHE A 20 -5.73 11.37 -1.86
C PHE A 20 -4.28 10.98 -1.61
N PHE A 21 -3.40 11.94 -1.33
CA PHE A 21 -2.00 11.65 -1.02
C PHE A 21 -1.73 11.68 0.48
N THR A 22 -2.30 12.63 1.21
CA THR A 22 -1.93 12.88 2.61
C THR A 22 -2.58 11.92 3.60
N HIS A 23 -3.61 11.15 3.23
CA HIS A 23 -4.26 10.21 4.15
C HIS A 23 -3.31 9.13 4.72
N VAL A 24 -2.21 8.83 4.02
CA VAL A 24 -1.20 7.88 4.49
C VAL A 24 -0.43 8.40 5.71
N LEU A 25 -0.48 9.70 5.99
CA LEU A 25 0.16 10.31 7.15
C LEU A 25 -0.75 10.26 8.39
N GLY A 26 -2.06 10.08 8.22
CA GLY A 26 -3.03 9.99 9.33
C GLY A 26 -3.18 8.57 9.83
N HIS A 27 -3.35 8.39 11.14
CA HIS A 27 -3.55 7.07 11.75
C HIS A 27 -4.67 7.11 12.80
N ALA A 28 -5.39 5.99 12.94
CA ALA A 28 -6.55 5.89 13.83
C ALA A 28 -6.15 5.95 15.30
N ASP A 29 -5.04 5.31 15.64
CA ASP A 29 -4.48 5.25 16.99
C ASP A 29 -2.96 5.02 16.93
N TYR A 30 -2.32 5.10 18.11
CA TYR A 30 -0.88 4.96 18.23
C TYR A 30 -0.36 3.56 17.89
N SER A 31 -1.13 2.51 18.20
CA SER A 31 -0.75 1.13 17.87
C SER A 31 -0.74 0.93 16.36
N HIS A 32 -1.81 1.37 15.68
CA HIS A 32 -1.91 1.31 14.22
C HIS A 32 -0.79 2.11 13.54
N TYR A 33 -0.44 3.28 14.07
CA TYR A 33 0.73 4.05 13.61
C TYR A 33 2.04 3.26 13.79
N MET A 34 2.28 2.75 14.99
CA MET A 34 3.53 2.06 15.31
C MET A 34 3.72 0.81 14.45
N SER A 35 2.68 -0.01 14.27
CA SER A 35 2.73 -1.20 13.41
C SER A 35 3.10 -0.86 11.97
N ASN A 36 2.50 0.19 11.39
CA ASN A 36 2.84 0.63 10.03
C ASN A 36 4.27 1.14 9.92
N MET A 37 4.72 1.96 10.88
CA MET A 37 6.06 2.54 10.85
C MET A 37 7.15 1.49 11.06
N LEU A 38 6.94 0.52 11.96
CA LEU A 38 7.88 -0.59 12.15
C LEU A 38 8.06 -1.41 10.87
N LEU A 39 6.96 -1.75 10.20
CA LEU A 39 7.03 -2.49 8.94
C LEU A 39 7.68 -1.64 7.84
N LEU A 40 7.31 -0.36 7.72
CA LEU A 40 7.91 0.56 6.75
C LEU A 40 9.42 0.69 6.97
N LEU A 41 9.89 0.80 8.21
CA LEU A 41 11.32 0.87 8.53
C LEU A 41 12.04 -0.46 8.32
N LEU A 42 11.34 -1.59 8.45
CA LEU A 42 11.90 -2.92 8.21
C LEU A 42 12.10 -3.18 6.70
N VAL A 43 11.08 -2.91 5.87
CA VAL A 43 11.13 -3.23 4.43
C VAL A 43 11.56 -2.05 3.56
N GLY A 44 11.41 -0.82 4.04
CA GLY A 44 11.70 0.40 3.29
C GLY A 44 13.15 0.55 2.86
N PRO A 45 14.14 0.51 3.78
CA PRO A 45 15.54 0.72 3.42
C PRO A 45 16.08 -0.29 2.39
N PRO A 46 15.86 -1.61 2.52
CA PRO A 46 16.30 -2.56 1.49
C PRO A 46 15.65 -2.34 0.12
N LEU A 47 14.39 -1.88 0.09
CA LEU A 47 13.71 -1.53 -1.16
C LEU A 47 14.26 -0.25 -1.77
N GLU A 48 14.56 0.75 -0.94
CA GLU A 48 15.18 1.99 -1.38
C GLU A 48 16.59 1.77 -1.94
N GLU A 49 17.39 0.93 -1.30
CA GLU A 49 18.71 0.52 -1.83
C GLU A 49 18.58 -0.18 -3.19
N LYS A 50 17.57 -1.04 -3.37
CA LYS A 50 17.37 -1.79 -4.62
C LYS A 50 16.78 -0.95 -5.76
N TYR A 51 15.74 -0.17 -5.48
CA TYR A 51 14.96 0.54 -6.50
C TYR A 51 15.35 2.02 -6.63
N GLY A 52 16.00 2.58 -5.61
CA GLY A 52 16.33 4.00 -5.49
C GLY A 52 15.18 4.83 -4.93
N TRP A 53 15.52 5.87 -4.16
CA TRP A 53 14.57 6.75 -3.48
C TRP A 53 13.51 7.37 -4.41
N LYS A 54 13.90 7.78 -5.62
CA LYS A 54 12.98 8.40 -6.60
C LYS A 54 11.84 7.46 -6.98
N LYS A 55 12.15 6.19 -7.22
CA LYS A 55 11.13 5.18 -7.55
C LYS A 55 10.28 4.85 -6.33
N MET A 56 10.88 4.77 -5.15
CA MET A 56 10.14 4.52 -3.92
C MET A 56 9.11 5.62 -3.64
N VAL A 57 9.50 6.89 -3.76
CA VAL A 57 8.56 8.02 -3.65
C VAL A 57 7.44 7.92 -4.69
N TRP A 58 7.78 7.55 -5.94
CA TRP A 58 6.77 7.37 -6.98
C TRP A 58 5.82 6.20 -6.69
N PHE A 59 6.32 5.06 -6.21
CA PHE A 59 5.50 3.92 -5.80
C PHE A 59 4.58 4.28 -4.64
N MET A 60 5.08 4.99 -3.63
CA MET A 60 4.30 5.47 -2.49
C MET A 60 3.19 6.43 -2.94
N ALA A 61 3.52 7.41 -3.78
CA ALA A 61 2.55 8.39 -4.29
C ALA A 61 1.48 7.74 -5.17
N ALA A 62 1.86 6.84 -6.07
CA ALA A 62 0.93 6.09 -6.90
C ALA A 62 0.02 5.20 -6.05
N THR A 63 0.58 4.53 -5.04
CA THR A 63 -0.18 3.67 -4.13
C THR A 63 -1.20 4.49 -3.33
N ALA A 64 -0.77 5.60 -2.72
CA ALA A 64 -1.65 6.50 -2.00
C ALA A 64 -2.80 7.00 -2.90
N LEU A 65 -2.48 7.47 -4.10
CA LEU A 65 -3.50 7.95 -5.03
C LEU A 65 -4.54 6.87 -5.35
N VAL A 66 -4.09 5.66 -5.71
CA VAL A 66 -4.99 4.57 -6.11
C VAL A 66 -5.83 4.11 -4.92
N THR A 67 -5.24 3.89 -3.73
CA THR A 67 -6.02 3.49 -2.54
C THR A 67 -7.00 4.58 -2.11
N GLY A 68 -6.60 5.84 -2.18
CA GLY A 68 -7.46 6.98 -1.91
C GLY A 68 -8.63 7.10 -2.91
N LEU A 69 -8.36 6.92 -4.20
CA LEU A 69 -9.41 6.92 -5.24
C LEU A 69 -10.38 5.74 -5.07
N VAL A 70 -9.86 4.54 -4.80
CA VAL A 70 -10.68 3.36 -4.53
C VAL A 70 -11.61 3.61 -3.34
N GLN A 71 -11.08 4.13 -2.23
CA GLN A 71 -11.92 4.52 -1.09
C GLN A 71 -13.01 5.52 -1.49
N PHE A 72 -12.61 6.60 -2.15
CA PHE A 72 -13.50 7.72 -2.47
C PHE A 72 -14.65 7.34 -3.41
N ILE A 73 -14.43 6.37 -4.29
CA ILE A 73 -15.41 5.89 -5.27
C ILE A 73 -16.30 4.80 -4.66
N PHE A 74 -15.71 3.79 -4.02
CA PHE A 74 -16.45 2.58 -3.62
C PHE A 74 -17.02 2.63 -2.20
N PHE A 75 -16.48 3.48 -1.32
CA PHE A 75 -16.93 3.58 0.07
C PHE A 75 -17.25 5.03 0.48
N PRO A 76 -18.32 5.61 -0.07
CA PRO A 76 -18.65 7.02 0.16
C PRO A 76 -19.04 7.33 1.61
N ASN A 77 -19.47 6.33 2.38
CA ASN A 77 -19.98 6.48 3.75
C ASN A 77 -18.92 6.21 4.84
N SER A 78 -17.66 6.00 4.45
CA SER A 78 -16.57 5.74 5.39
C SER A 78 -15.36 6.61 5.08
N ALA A 79 -14.41 6.58 6.00
CA ALA A 79 -13.22 7.40 5.95
C ALA A 79 -11.97 6.52 6.00
N LEU A 80 -11.02 6.74 5.09
CA LEU A 80 -9.74 6.03 5.04
C LEU A 80 -8.64 6.90 5.62
N LEU A 81 -7.84 6.33 6.52
CA LEU A 81 -6.58 6.91 6.98
C LEU A 81 -5.61 5.77 7.31
N GLY A 82 -4.34 5.97 7.00
CA GLY A 82 -3.27 5.01 7.33
C GLY A 82 -2.32 4.76 6.18
N ALA A 83 -1.06 4.47 6.51
CA ALA A 83 -0.02 4.11 5.55
C ALA A 83 -0.08 2.65 5.10
N SER A 84 -1.03 1.85 5.58
CA SER A 84 -1.03 0.40 5.42
C SER A 84 -1.05 -0.06 3.96
N GLY A 85 -1.77 0.62 3.06
CA GLY A 85 -1.70 0.34 1.62
C GLY A 85 -0.28 0.43 1.05
N ILE A 86 0.52 1.42 1.49
CA ILE A 86 1.95 1.54 1.13
C ILE A 86 2.75 0.39 1.74
N VAL A 87 2.51 0.06 3.01
CA VAL A 87 3.20 -1.03 3.69
C VAL A 87 2.95 -2.37 2.98
N PHE A 88 1.71 -2.66 2.60
CA PHE A 88 1.35 -3.86 1.83
C PHE A 88 2.03 -3.89 0.46
N MET A 89 2.04 -2.76 -0.25
CA MET A 89 2.79 -2.62 -1.50
C MET A 89 4.27 -2.97 -1.29
N MET A 90 4.90 -2.46 -0.23
CA MET A 90 6.30 -2.71 0.07
C MET A 90 6.58 -4.17 0.48
N ILE A 91 5.72 -4.80 1.28
CA ILE A 91 5.85 -6.21 1.66
C ILE A 91 5.80 -7.11 0.42
N VAL A 92 4.87 -6.84 -0.49
CA VAL A 92 4.82 -7.58 -1.74
C VAL A 92 6.05 -7.28 -2.59
N LEU A 93 6.45 -6.01 -2.72
CA LEU A 93 7.62 -5.62 -3.51
C LEU A 93 8.93 -6.22 -2.98
N SER A 94 9.04 -6.42 -1.66
CA SER A 94 10.20 -7.02 -1.01
C SER A 94 10.33 -8.51 -1.33
N SER A 95 9.22 -9.21 -1.53
CA SER A 95 9.22 -10.61 -1.97
C SER A 95 9.82 -10.81 -3.37
N PHE A 96 9.89 -9.76 -4.19
CA PHE A 96 10.58 -9.79 -5.50
C PHE A 96 12.10 -9.58 -5.38
N THR A 97 12.64 -9.28 -4.21
CA THR A 97 14.08 -8.99 -4.03
C THR A 97 14.95 -10.24 -4.11
N GLU A 98 14.39 -11.42 -3.83
CA GLU A 98 15.11 -12.69 -3.86
C GLU A 98 15.15 -13.37 -5.24
N SER A 99 14.41 -12.87 -6.23
CA SER A 99 14.37 -13.44 -7.59
C SER A 99 15.73 -13.25 -8.30
N ARG A 100 16.65 -14.21 -8.14
CA ARG A 100 17.93 -14.25 -8.85
C ARG A 100 17.87 -15.01 -10.18
N GLY A 101 16.83 -15.81 -10.40
CA GLY A 101 16.52 -16.49 -11.67
C GLY A 101 15.08 -16.18 -12.07
N GLY A 102 14.80 -16.09 -13.37
CA GLY A 102 13.53 -15.60 -13.95
C GLY A 102 12.22 -16.28 -13.51
N GLY A 103 12.24 -17.22 -12.55
CA GLY A 103 11.07 -17.83 -11.93
C GLY A 103 10.43 -17.01 -10.81
N ILE A 104 9.16 -17.28 -10.52
CA ILE A 104 8.39 -16.61 -9.47
C ILE A 104 9.02 -16.91 -8.09
N PRO A 105 9.36 -15.90 -7.27
CA PRO A 105 9.92 -16.12 -5.94
C PRO A 105 8.97 -16.90 -5.05
N ILE A 106 9.49 -17.88 -4.31
CA ILE A 106 8.70 -18.61 -3.31
C ILE A 106 8.17 -17.63 -2.26
N THR A 107 8.98 -16.63 -1.87
CA THR A 107 8.55 -15.56 -0.96
C THR A 107 7.35 -14.78 -1.47
N LEU A 108 7.22 -14.55 -2.79
CA LEU A 108 6.01 -13.92 -3.35
C LEU A 108 4.79 -14.80 -3.15
N ILE A 109 4.92 -16.10 -3.44
CA ILE A 109 3.82 -17.06 -3.26
C ILE A 109 3.36 -17.07 -1.80
N LEU A 110 4.31 -17.12 -0.87
CA LEU A 110 4.02 -17.11 0.57
C LEU A 110 3.35 -15.80 1.00
N VAL A 111 3.84 -14.64 0.55
CA VAL A 111 3.22 -13.34 0.86
C VAL A 111 1.81 -13.25 0.30
N VAL A 112 1.57 -13.69 -0.94
CA VAL A 112 0.22 -13.67 -1.54
C VAL A 112 -0.73 -14.57 -0.76
N ILE A 113 -0.31 -15.79 -0.39
CA ILE A 113 -1.18 -16.74 0.33
C ILE A 113 -1.47 -16.26 1.75
N PHE A 114 -0.43 -15.93 2.52
CA PHE A 114 -0.60 -15.64 3.95
C PHE A 114 -1.00 -14.20 4.22
N TYR A 115 -0.42 -13.25 3.50
CA TYR A 115 -0.64 -11.82 3.77
C TYR A 115 -1.88 -11.31 3.01
N LEU A 116 -1.93 -11.47 1.68
CA LEU A 116 -3.10 -11.04 0.91
C LEU A 116 -4.31 -11.96 1.10
N GLY A 117 -4.08 -13.27 1.20
CA GLY A 117 -5.16 -14.23 1.49
C GLY A 117 -5.82 -14.00 2.85
N GLY A 118 -5.04 -13.63 3.87
CA GLY A 118 -5.56 -13.22 5.18
C GLY A 118 -6.53 -12.04 5.09
N GLU A 119 -6.13 -10.97 4.40
CA GLU A 119 -6.97 -9.78 4.19
C GLU A 119 -8.27 -10.09 3.45
N ILE A 120 -8.24 -11.00 2.47
CA ILE A 120 -9.44 -11.43 1.75
C ILE A 120 -10.40 -12.17 2.70
N ILE A 121 -9.88 -13.11 3.50
CA ILE A 121 -10.69 -13.87 4.46
C ILE A 121 -11.29 -12.94 5.51
N ASP A 122 -10.49 -12.03 6.05
CA ASP A 122 -10.94 -11.07 7.06
C ASP A 122 -11.95 -10.08 6.50
N GLY A 123 -11.79 -9.64 5.25
CA GLY A 123 -12.75 -8.78 4.57
C GLY A 123 -14.08 -9.47 4.25
N ILE A 124 -14.11 -10.80 4.14
CA ILE A 124 -15.34 -11.58 4.00
C ILE A 124 -16.03 -11.78 5.35
N ARG A 125 -15.26 -11.93 6.43
CA ARG A 125 -15.77 -12.26 7.77
C ARG A 125 -16.20 -11.05 8.59
N ASN A 126 -15.59 -9.89 8.37
CA ASN A 126 -15.79 -8.68 9.16
C ASN A 126 -16.51 -7.58 8.35
N THR A 127 -17.17 -6.66 9.06
CA THR A 127 -17.85 -5.48 8.47
C THR A 127 -16.90 -4.33 8.12
N ASP A 128 -15.69 -4.30 8.68
CA ASP A 128 -14.61 -3.42 8.22
C ASP A 128 -14.08 -4.00 6.91
N SER A 129 -14.57 -3.50 5.78
CA SER A 129 -14.19 -3.95 4.42
C SER A 129 -13.26 -2.97 3.71
N VAL A 130 -13.16 -1.75 4.26
CA VAL A 130 -12.43 -0.62 3.68
C VAL A 130 -10.92 -0.82 3.77
N SER A 131 -10.41 -1.06 4.98
CA SER A 131 -8.97 -1.26 5.23
C SER A 131 -8.44 -2.43 4.40
N GLN A 132 -9.17 -3.55 4.40
CA GLN A 132 -8.84 -4.79 3.73
C GLN A 132 -8.78 -4.59 2.23
N LEU A 133 -9.75 -3.86 1.64
CA LEU A 133 -9.67 -3.54 0.21
C LEU A 133 -8.42 -2.71 -0.11
N THR A 134 -8.10 -1.71 0.70
CA THR A 134 -6.90 -0.89 0.46
C THR A 134 -5.60 -1.67 0.66
N HIS A 135 -5.57 -2.65 1.57
CA HIS A 135 -4.44 -3.57 1.74
C HIS A 135 -4.25 -4.46 0.51
N VAL A 136 -5.33 -5.05 0.00
CA VAL A 136 -5.31 -5.86 -1.22
C VAL A 136 -4.87 -5.02 -2.42
N VAL A 137 -5.42 -3.81 -2.59
CA VAL A 137 -5.02 -2.88 -3.66
C VAL A 137 -3.54 -2.51 -3.56
N GLY A 138 -3.05 -2.20 -2.35
CA GLY A 138 -1.63 -1.96 -2.09
C GLY A 138 -0.76 -3.16 -2.51
N GLY A 139 -1.14 -4.36 -2.10
CA GLY A 139 -0.45 -5.59 -2.48
C GLY A 139 -0.43 -5.82 -3.99
N VAL A 140 -1.55 -5.61 -4.68
CA VAL A 140 -1.64 -5.71 -6.15
C VAL A 140 -0.71 -4.71 -6.83
N LEU A 141 -0.65 -3.46 -6.37
CA LEU A 141 0.31 -2.48 -6.88
C LEU A 141 1.75 -2.91 -6.64
N GLY A 142 2.05 -3.49 -5.48
CA GLY A 142 3.35 -4.09 -5.18
C GLY A 142 3.73 -5.19 -6.17
N MET A 143 2.79 -6.06 -6.56
CA MET A 143 3.01 -7.05 -7.61
C MET A 143 3.29 -6.39 -8.95
N ILE A 144 2.46 -5.44 -9.37
CA ILE A 144 2.61 -4.72 -10.64
C ILE A 144 3.99 -4.06 -10.71
N PHE A 145 4.37 -3.28 -9.69
CA PHE A 145 5.69 -2.65 -9.63
C PHE A 145 6.81 -3.68 -9.59
N GLY A 146 6.64 -4.77 -8.83
CA GLY A 146 7.59 -5.87 -8.75
C GLY A 146 7.87 -6.51 -10.11
N PHE A 147 6.84 -6.74 -10.92
CA PHE A 147 7.00 -7.28 -12.28
C PHE A 147 7.56 -6.25 -13.27
N LEU A 148 7.08 -5.01 -13.25
CA LEU A 148 7.55 -3.94 -14.15
C LEU A 148 9.03 -3.62 -13.95
N TYR A 149 9.51 -3.67 -12.71
CA TYR A 149 10.87 -3.30 -12.35
C TYR A 149 11.76 -4.51 -12.00
N ARG A 150 11.33 -5.73 -12.37
CA ARG A 150 12.03 -6.99 -12.12
C ARG A 150 13.40 -7.11 -12.81
N GLY A 151 13.70 -6.24 -13.78
CA GLY A 151 14.90 -6.35 -14.64
C GLY A 151 16.01 -5.31 -14.41
N GLY A 152 15.93 -4.48 -13.37
CA GLY A 152 16.82 -3.33 -13.22
C GLY A 152 18.16 -3.57 -12.50
N ARG A 153 18.84 -4.70 -12.67
CA ARG A 153 20.22 -4.84 -12.17
C ARG A 153 21.18 -4.38 -13.26
N ARG A 154 21.46 -3.08 -13.32
CA ARG A 154 22.73 -2.64 -13.92
C ARG A 154 23.82 -3.20 -13.02
N ARG A 155 24.63 -4.10 -13.59
CA ARG A 155 25.94 -4.45 -13.06
C ARG A 155 26.78 -3.19 -12.92
#